data_AF-A0A1X7TU31-F1
#
_entry.id   AF-A0A1X7TU31-F1
#
_cell.length_a   1.000
_cell.length_b   1.000
_cell.length_c   1.000
_cell.angle_alpha   90.00
_cell.angle_beta   90.00
_cell.angle_gamma   90.00
#
_symmetry.space_group_name_H-M   'P 1'
#
loop_
_entity.id
_entity.type
_entity.pdbx_description
1 polymer ?
#
loop_
_entity_poly.entity_id
_entity_poly.type
_entity_poly.pdbx_seq_one_letter_code
_entity_poly.pdbx_strand_id
1 'polypeptide(L)'
;MVCPFDYCNTSAVYLNIDDPDTQCTLNRSGILCGQCQAGLSLMLGSNRCQSCSNKYLVLIAGFMLIGMALVAFLLVCNLTVSMGSINGVLFYSNIFKLNEVVFFPDGVKMPVLSHFISWFNLDLGIEICFFHGLDGYWKTWLQYVFPIYIWLLVGAIIIGSHYSGRLSRVFGNNTVPVLATLILMSYSKLLRTITNALMVSMIKCDKKEWSLWSVDANIAYLSHKHLYLVVGSLLFLFVSTFYGGMIFSAQWLQRCTGKYCKASRDPVVKLKPLVDSYTGPYKDKYRFWTGLLIFVRVILTAVFSYTTQTLPGINNYIIIVVCVLLIRVSANGIYRNKALNYLEFSHYFNLFCVSLSSELFYHLQWNSHKIYLSSASISISMILFIGTVLVHIHIKLEKKLGKILCFKFRSATDGNNSLLQEAGDMNNSEDEAGSPAHIIQRRDSIIFDFNRQ
;
A
#
# COMPACT_ATOMS: atom_id res chain seq x y z
N MET A 1 -27.49 -10.17 18.01
CA MET A 1 -27.21 -8.72 18.07
C MET A 1 -26.18 -8.41 17.00
N VAL A 2 -26.50 -7.51 16.06
CA VAL A 2 -25.53 -7.09 15.03
C VAL A 2 -24.72 -5.96 15.64
N CYS A 3 -23.41 -6.11 15.78
CA CYS A 3 -22.53 -5.02 16.16
C CYS A 3 -21.45 -4.84 15.11
N PRO A 4 -21.45 -3.73 14.37
CA PRO A 4 -20.38 -3.44 13.42
C PRO A 4 -19.05 -3.19 14.13
N PHE A 5 -17.97 -3.77 13.60
CA PHE A 5 -16.60 -3.50 14.03
C PHE A 5 -16.38 -3.72 15.54
N ASP A 6 -15.87 -2.70 16.24
CA ASP A 6 -15.53 -2.67 17.66
C ASP A 6 -16.46 -1.74 18.45
N TYR A 7 -17.68 -1.47 17.94
CA TYR A 7 -18.53 -0.40 18.46
C TYR A 7 -19.29 -0.76 19.74
N CYS A 8 -19.41 -2.04 20.06
CA CYS A 8 -20.18 -2.53 21.21
C CYS A 8 -19.28 -3.24 22.20
N ASN A 9 -19.75 -3.27 23.44
CA ASN A 9 -19.09 -3.98 24.51
C ASN A 9 -19.28 -5.48 24.31
N THR A 10 -18.17 -6.23 24.36
CA THR A 10 -18.16 -7.69 24.27
C THR A 10 -18.39 -8.37 25.63
N SER A 11 -18.43 -7.60 26.72
CA SER A 11 -18.75 -8.07 28.07
C SER A 11 -20.26 -8.24 28.26
N ALA A 12 -20.66 -8.99 29.27
CA ALA A 12 -22.07 -9.06 29.66
C ALA A 12 -22.55 -7.68 30.14
N VAL A 13 -23.29 -6.96 29.29
CA VAL A 13 -23.93 -5.69 29.62
C VAL A 13 -25.42 -5.94 29.84
N TYR A 14 -25.95 -5.39 30.94
CA TYR A 14 -27.39 -5.34 31.15
C TYR A 14 -27.99 -4.33 30.17
N LEU A 15 -28.74 -4.81 29.19
CA LEU A 15 -29.42 -3.96 28.21
C LEU A 15 -30.55 -3.22 28.93
N ASN A 16 -30.34 -1.93 29.21
CA ASN A 16 -31.40 -1.06 29.66
C ASN A 16 -32.12 -0.47 28.44
N ILE A 17 -33.44 -0.64 28.36
CA ILE A 17 -34.24 -0.08 27.27
C ILE A 17 -34.27 1.46 27.36
N ASP A 18 -34.18 2.01 28.58
CA ASP A 18 -34.17 3.45 28.82
C ASP A 18 -32.84 4.12 28.46
N ASP A 19 -31.74 3.34 28.42
CA ASP A 19 -30.42 3.81 28.01
C ASP A 19 -29.75 2.79 27.07
N PRO A 20 -30.16 2.78 25.79
CA PRO A 20 -29.62 1.85 24.80
C PRO A 20 -28.15 2.12 24.46
N ASP A 21 -27.57 3.26 24.85
CA ASP A 21 -26.18 3.60 24.58
C ASP A 21 -25.20 2.88 25.53
N THR A 22 -25.69 2.27 26.62
CA THR A 22 -24.88 1.46 27.55
C THR A 22 -24.15 0.29 26.89
N GLN A 23 -24.66 -0.22 25.76
CA GLN A 23 -24.04 -1.29 25.00
C GLN A 23 -22.86 -0.81 24.13
N CYS A 24 -22.75 0.51 23.90
CA CYS A 24 -21.74 1.11 23.04
C CYS A 24 -20.42 1.32 23.79
N THR A 25 -19.31 1.21 23.07
CA THR A 25 -17.97 1.50 23.58
C THR A 25 -17.39 2.73 22.89
N LEU A 26 -16.19 3.15 23.31
CA LEU A 26 -15.42 4.19 22.62
C LEU A 26 -16.13 5.57 22.50
N ASN A 27 -17.01 5.87 23.46
CA ASN A 27 -17.87 7.06 23.50
C ASN A 27 -18.79 7.19 22.28
N ARG A 28 -19.25 6.06 21.74
CA ARG A 28 -20.25 5.99 20.67
C ARG A 28 -21.67 5.94 21.24
N SER A 29 -22.65 6.21 20.39
CA SER A 29 -24.09 6.24 20.68
C SER A 29 -24.91 6.01 19.41
N GLY A 30 -26.23 5.91 19.56
CA GLY A 30 -27.17 5.84 18.44
C GLY A 30 -27.35 4.44 17.86
N ILE A 31 -27.96 4.36 16.67
CA ILE A 31 -28.37 3.09 16.07
C ILE A 31 -27.11 2.27 15.78
N LEU A 32 -27.05 1.04 16.29
CA LEU A 32 -25.88 0.15 16.22
C LEU A 32 -24.56 0.83 16.64
N CYS A 33 -24.63 1.79 17.58
CA CYS A 33 -23.47 2.57 18.03
C CYS A 33 -22.76 3.31 16.88
N GLY A 34 -23.50 3.69 15.83
CA GLY A 34 -22.96 4.29 14.60
C GLY A 34 -22.48 5.73 14.77
N GLN A 35 -23.00 6.48 15.74
CA GLN A 35 -22.69 7.91 15.95
C GLN A 35 -21.77 8.12 17.16
N CYS A 36 -21.15 9.30 17.26
CA CYS A 36 -20.52 9.76 18.50
C CYS A 36 -21.55 10.40 19.44
N GLN A 37 -21.30 10.33 20.74
CA GLN A 37 -22.09 11.05 21.75
C GLN A 37 -22.12 12.56 21.49
N ALA A 38 -23.17 13.23 21.98
CA ALA A 38 -23.37 14.66 21.78
C ALA A 38 -22.14 15.48 22.22
N GLY A 39 -21.67 16.37 21.34
CA GLY A 39 -20.48 17.21 21.58
C GLY A 39 -19.13 16.53 21.34
N LEU A 40 -19.11 15.24 20.98
CA LEU A 40 -17.90 14.53 20.56
C LEU A 40 -17.78 14.43 19.04
N SER A 41 -16.59 14.12 18.57
CA SER A 41 -16.27 13.95 17.15
C SER A 41 -15.43 12.69 16.96
N LEU A 42 -15.56 12.08 15.79
CA LEU A 42 -14.83 10.87 15.45
C LEU A 42 -13.36 11.19 15.21
N MET A 43 -12.46 10.43 15.81
CA MET A 43 -11.02 10.60 15.59
C MET A 43 -10.60 10.01 14.23
N LEU A 44 -9.63 10.66 13.59
CA LEU A 44 -8.92 10.06 12.45
C LEU A 44 -7.96 8.98 12.99
N GLY A 45 -7.94 7.82 12.33
CA GLY A 45 -7.06 6.69 12.70
C GLY A 45 -7.69 5.63 13.61
N SER A 46 -8.76 5.96 14.35
CA SER A 46 -9.48 5.00 15.22
C SER A 46 -11.00 5.15 15.12
N ASN A 47 -11.74 4.24 15.75
CA ASN A 47 -13.20 4.30 15.84
C ASN A 47 -13.68 5.03 17.12
N ARG A 48 -12.76 5.69 17.84
CA ARG A 48 -13.06 6.40 19.08
C ARG A 48 -13.60 7.81 18.83
N CYS A 49 -14.50 8.23 19.70
CA CYS A 49 -15.03 9.58 19.74
C CYS A 49 -14.41 10.39 20.88
N GLN A 50 -14.01 11.62 20.59
CA GLN A 50 -13.41 12.55 21.55
C GLN A 50 -13.84 13.99 21.25
N SER A 51 -13.77 14.88 22.24
CA SER A 51 -14.03 16.30 22.02
C SER A 51 -12.90 16.91 21.18
N CYS A 52 -13.23 17.34 19.97
CA CYS A 52 -12.28 17.91 19.02
C CYS A 52 -12.57 19.39 18.78
N SER A 53 -11.52 20.18 18.56
CA SER A 53 -11.59 21.61 18.25
C SER A 53 -11.20 21.91 16.80
N ASN A 54 -11.72 22.98 16.21
CA ASN A 54 -11.35 23.41 14.85
C ASN A 54 -9.89 23.89 14.75
N LYS A 55 -9.20 24.10 15.87
CA LYS A 55 -7.75 24.41 15.89
C LYS A 55 -6.91 23.31 15.23
N TYR A 56 -7.38 22.06 15.25
CA TYR A 56 -6.68 20.93 14.65
C TYR A 56 -6.67 20.95 13.11
N LEU A 57 -7.38 21.86 12.45
CA LEU A 57 -7.29 22.05 10.99
C LEU A 57 -5.87 22.42 10.53
N VAL A 58 -5.04 22.99 11.41
CA VAL A 58 -3.60 23.23 11.13
C VAL A 58 -2.86 21.93 10.79
N LEU A 59 -3.35 20.76 11.24
CA LEU A 59 -2.78 19.45 10.90
C LEU A 59 -2.80 19.14 9.40
N ILE A 60 -3.63 19.83 8.60
CA ILE A 60 -3.60 19.72 7.13
C ILE A 60 -2.19 20.02 6.60
N ALA A 61 -1.54 21.08 7.09
CA ALA A 61 -0.18 21.42 6.70
C ALA A 61 0.81 20.29 7.08
N GLY A 62 0.62 19.68 8.25
CA GLY A 62 1.39 18.52 8.69
C GLY A 62 1.24 17.31 7.77
N PHE A 63 0.02 16.97 7.36
CA PHE A 63 -0.22 15.88 6.40
C PHE A 63 0.39 16.17 5.03
N MET A 64 0.36 17.42 4.58
CA MET A 64 1.02 17.82 3.33
C MET A 64 2.53 17.56 3.40
N LEU A 65 3.18 17.99 4.50
CA LEU A 65 4.60 17.77 4.76
C LEU A 65 4.95 16.27 4.84
N ILE A 66 4.15 15.48 5.56
CA ILE A 66 4.36 14.03 5.68
C ILE A 66 4.24 13.34 4.31
N GLY A 67 3.26 13.74 3.49
CA GLY A 67 3.12 13.23 2.12
C GLY A 67 4.36 13.52 1.26
N MET A 68 4.87 14.76 1.32
CA MET A 68 6.12 15.12 0.63
C MET A 68 7.31 14.31 1.17
N ALA A 69 7.43 14.15 2.48
CA ALA A 69 8.49 13.38 3.11
C ALA A 69 8.45 11.90 2.70
N LEU A 70 7.26 11.29 2.60
CA LEU A 70 7.08 9.93 2.12
C LEU A 70 7.57 9.78 0.68
N VAL A 71 7.17 10.68 -0.23
CA VAL A 71 7.62 10.63 -1.63
C VAL A 71 9.12 10.83 -1.74
N ALA A 72 9.69 11.78 -0.99
CA ALA A 72 11.13 11.99 -0.92
C ALA A 72 11.86 10.74 -0.38
N PHE A 73 11.35 10.10 0.66
CA PHE A 73 11.90 8.89 1.25
C PHE A 73 11.95 7.74 0.23
N LEU A 74 10.87 7.49 -0.51
CA LEU A 74 10.84 6.44 -1.55
C LEU A 74 11.83 6.72 -2.69
N LEU A 75 11.94 7.98 -3.13
CA LEU A 75 12.91 8.40 -4.15
C LEU A 75 14.36 8.28 -3.67
N VAL A 76 14.66 8.65 -2.42
CA VAL A 76 16.00 8.59 -1.85
C VAL A 76 16.42 7.14 -1.60
N CYS A 77 15.54 6.30 -1.09
CA CYS A 77 15.88 4.91 -0.80
C CYS A 77 15.75 3.99 -2.02
N ASN A 78 15.21 4.48 -3.16
CA ASN A 78 14.85 3.66 -4.33
C ASN A 78 13.95 2.46 -3.96
N LEU A 79 13.12 2.60 -2.91
CA LEU A 79 12.17 1.58 -2.47
C LEU A 79 10.98 1.59 -3.41
N THR A 80 11.13 0.90 -4.52
CA THR A 80 10.15 0.90 -5.60
C THR A 80 9.76 -0.51 -5.96
N VAL A 81 8.53 -0.66 -6.47
CA VAL A 81 8.02 -1.94 -6.98
C VAL A 81 8.92 -2.52 -8.08
N SER A 82 9.63 -1.67 -8.83
CA SER A 82 10.57 -2.11 -9.87
C SER A 82 11.83 -2.78 -9.32
N MET A 83 12.22 -2.46 -8.08
CA MET A 83 13.31 -3.15 -7.37
C MET A 83 12.84 -4.46 -6.75
N GLY A 84 11.52 -4.65 -6.58
CA GLY A 84 10.90 -5.89 -6.09
C GLY A 84 10.97 -6.12 -4.58
N SER A 85 11.76 -5.34 -3.83
CA SER A 85 12.00 -5.55 -2.40
C SER A 85 10.81 -5.22 -1.48
N ILE A 86 9.84 -4.44 -1.96
CA ILE A 86 8.71 -3.95 -1.15
C ILE A 86 7.43 -4.81 -1.27
N ASN A 87 7.32 -5.67 -2.28
CA ASN A 87 6.06 -6.38 -2.58
C ASN A 87 5.64 -7.36 -1.48
N GLY A 88 6.60 -8.10 -0.93
CA GLY A 88 6.35 -9.06 0.16
C GLY A 88 5.85 -8.37 1.44
N VAL A 89 6.54 -7.31 1.89
CA VAL A 89 6.14 -6.54 3.08
C VAL A 89 4.79 -5.84 2.89
N LEU A 90 4.50 -5.33 1.69
CA LEU A 90 3.18 -4.78 1.38
C LEU A 90 2.09 -5.85 1.45
N PHE A 91 2.32 -7.03 0.88
CA PHE A 91 1.32 -8.09 0.98
C PHE A 91 1.09 -8.50 2.44
N TYR A 92 2.16 -8.74 3.19
CA TYR A 92 2.09 -9.05 4.62
C TYR A 92 1.28 -8.00 5.40
N SER A 93 1.66 -6.73 5.28
CA SER A 93 1.04 -5.63 6.03
C SER A 93 -0.43 -5.47 5.69
N ASN A 94 -0.79 -5.66 4.42
CA ASN A 94 -2.17 -5.47 3.97
C ASN A 94 -3.07 -6.60 4.47
N ILE A 95 -2.62 -7.86 4.41
CA ILE A 95 -3.39 -8.98 4.98
C ILE A 95 -3.49 -8.89 6.50
N PHE A 96 -2.38 -8.52 7.16
CA PHE A 96 -2.38 -8.30 8.61
C PHE A 96 -3.41 -7.25 9.01
N LYS A 97 -3.45 -6.11 8.30
CA LYS A 97 -4.40 -5.02 8.60
C LYS A 97 -5.85 -5.40 8.33
N LEU A 98 -6.12 -6.20 7.30
CA LEU A 98 -7.47 -6.70 7.00
C LEU A 98 -8.02 -7.62 8.10
N ASN A 99 -7.15 -8.32 8.81
CA ASN A 99 -7.50 -9.29 9.86
C ASN A 99 -7.09 -8.82 11.28
N GLU A 100 -6.96 -7.50 11.47
CA GLU A 100 -6.47 -6.88 12.71
C GLU A 100 -7.29 -7.30 13.94
N VAL A 101 -8.61 -7.43 13.80
CA VAL A 101 -9.53 -7.82 14.88
C VAL A 101 -9.24 -9.22 15.41
N VAL A 102 -8.76 -10.11 14.54
CA VAL A 102 -8.44 -11.50 14.91
C VAL A 102 -7.04 -11.61 15.53
N PHE A 103 -6.09 -10.81 15.03
CA PHE A 103 -4.72 -10.80 15.55
C PHE A 103 -4.56 -9.98 16.85
N PHE A 104 -5.45 -9.01 17.10
CA PHE A 104 -5.49 -8.17 18.30
C PHE A 104 -6.93 -8.09 18.89
N PRO A 105 -7.43 -9.18 19.50
CA PRO A 105 -8.82 -9.25 19.98
C PRO A 105 -9.13 -8.26 21.12
N ASP A 106 -8.16 -7.94 21.98
CA ASP A 106 -8.37 -7.06 23.15
C ASP A 106 -8.10 -5.57 22.84
N GLY A 107 -7.85 -5.22 21.58
CA GLY A 107 -7.51 -3.85 21.18
C GLY A 107 -6.18 -3.34 21.74
N VAL A 108 -5.43 -4.17 22.49
CA VAL A 108 -4.09 -3.84 23.00
C VAL A 108 -3.11 -3.83 21.83
N LYS A 109 -2.86 -2.63 21.31
CA LYS A 109 -1.92 -2.40 20.22
C LYS A 109 -0.60 -1.94 20.79
N MET A 110 0.47 -2.65 20.45
CA MET A 110 1.82 -2.13 20.67
C MET A 110 2.02 -0.97 19.70
N PRO A 111 2.19 0.27 20.20
CA PRO A 111 2.07 1.46 19.35
C PRO A 111 3.06 1.41 18.20
N VAL A 112 4.35 1.18 18.45
CA VAL A 112 5.39 1.17 17.40
C VAL A 112 5.08 0.18 16.28
N LEU A 113 4.66 -1.04 16.61
CA LEU A 113 4.37 -2.10 15.64
C LEU A 113 3.08 -1.84 14.86
N SER A 114 2.06 -1.27 15.52
CA SER A 114 0.81 -0.89 14.86
C SER A 114 1.00 0.28 13.90
N HIS A 115 1.85 1.26 14.25
CA HIS A 115 2.23 2.34 13.35
C HIS A 115 2.93 1.81 12.09
N PHE A 116 3.87 0.87 12.25
CA PHE A 116 4.55 0.23 11.13
C PHE A 116 3.56 -0.37 10.12
N ILE A 117 2.64 -1.23 10.58
CA ILE A 117 1.61 -1.84 9.69
C ILE A 117 0.71 -0.77 9.07
N SER A 118 0.34 0.26 9.83
CA SER A 118 -0.52 1.35 9.36
C SER A 118 0.14 2.16 8.25
N TRP A 119 1.43 2.48 8.36
CA TRP A 119 2.16 3.24 7.34
C TRP A 119 2.25 2.52 5.99
N PHE A 120 2.45 1.20 5.98
CA PHE A 120 2.42 0.41 4.74
C PHE A 120 1.03 0.37 4.08
N ASN A 121 -0.02 0.48 4.88
CA ASN A 121 -1.41 0.58 4.42
C ASN A 121 -1.86 2.03 4.17
N LEU A 122 -0.94 3.01 4.22
CA LEU A 122 -1.25 4.43 4.07
C LEU A 122 -2.35 4.92 5.06
N ASP A 123 -2.43 4.26 6.21
CA ASP A 123 -3.18 4.71 7.37
C ASP A 123 -2.28 5.62 8.22
N LEU A 124 -2.87 6.62 8.87
CA LEU A 124 -2.14 7.55 9.74
C LEU A 124 -1.43 6.83 10.90
N GLY A 125 -2.00 5.71 11.38
CA GLY A 125 -1.48 4.92 12.49
C GLY A 125 -1.63 5.57 13.87
N ILE A 126 -1.80 6.90 13.91
CA ILE A 126 -2.05 7.69 15.10
C ILE A 126 -3.53 8.08 15.20
N GLU A 127 -4.04 8.16 16.42
CA GLU A 127 -5.36 8.68 16.72
C GLU A 127 -5.28 10.19 16.91
N ILE A 128 -5.91 10.96 16.02
CA ILE A 128 -5.89 12.42 16.09
C ILE A 128 -7.26 13.05 15.83
N CYS A 129 -7.57 14.10 16.58
CA CYS A 129 -8.69 14.99 16.30
C CYS A 129 -8.41 15.83 15.05
N PHE A 130 -9.44 16.08 14.23
CA PHE A 130 -9.30 16.87 13.00
C PHE A 130 -10.12 18.17 13.01
N PHE A 131 -11.44 18.07 13.16
CA PHE A 131 -12.32 19.23 13.37
C PHE A 131 -13.56 18.82 14.17
N HIS A 132 -14.29 19.82 14.68
CA HIS A 132 -15.52 19.60 15.44
C HIS A 132 -16.67 19.16 14.52
N GLY A 133 -17.31 18.05 14.84
CA GLY A 133 -18.41 17.47 14.07
C GLY A 133 -17.96 16.48 12.98
N LEU A 134 -16.73 15.97 13.05
CA LEU A 134 -16.28 14.90 12.15
C LEU A 134 -17.07 13.61 12.45
N ASP A 135 -17.79 13.10 11.45
CA ASP A 135 -18.61 11.88 11.51
C ASP A 135 -18.06 10.78 10.59
N GLY A 136 -18.75 9.62 10.53
CA GLY A 136 -18.36 8.50 9.68
C GLY A 136 -18.38 8.83 8.18
N TYR A 137 -19.32 9.69 7.76
CA TYR A 137 -19.48 10.13 6.38
C TYR A 137 -18.26 10.93 5.89
N TRP A 138 -17.92 12.00 6.62
CA TRP A 138 -16.77 12.84 6.28
C TRP A 138 -15.45 12.09 6.42
N LYS A 139 -15.32 11.24 7.46
CA LYS A 139 -14.13 10.39 7.62
C LYS A 139 -13.92 9.48 6.41
N THR A 140 -14.98 8.95 5.80
CA THR A 140 -14.86 8.07 4.63
C THR A 140 -14.43 8.85 3.39
N TRP A 141 -14.95 10.06 3.18
CA TRP A 141 -14.48 10.94 2.09
C TRP A 141 -13.01 11.34 2.24
N LEU A 142 -12.57 11.67 3.46
CA LEU A 142 -11.16 11.99 3.73
C LEU A 142 -10.23 10.82 3.37
N GLN A 143 -10.68 9.58 3.53
CA GLN A 143 -9.91 8.41 3.13
C GLN A 143 -9.74 8.25 1.61
N TYR A 144 -10.67 8.77 0.80
CA TYR A 144 -10.50 8.84 -0.66
C TYR A 144 -9.58 9.98 -1.08
N VAL A 145 -9.70 11.15 -0.42
CA VAL A 145 -8.91 12.33 -0.74
C VAL A 145 -7.41 12.08 -0.55
N PHE A 146 -7.02 11.34 0.49
CA PHE A 146 -5.61 11.13 0.82
C PHE A 146 -4.79 10.42 -0.28
N PRO A 147 -5.22 9.25 -0.83
CA PRO A 147 -4.59 8.65 -2.01
C PRO A 147 -4.52 9.59 -3.22
N ILE A 148 -5.61 10.29 -3.54
CA ILE A 148 -5.69 11.19 -4.70
C ILE A 148 -4.67 12.32 -4.54
N TYR A 149 -4.56 12.90 -3.35
CA TYR A 149 -3.57 13.91 -3.04
C TYR A 149 -2.14 13.42 -3.33
N ILE A 150 -1.77 12.23 -2.86
CA ILE A 150 -0.43 11.67 -3.10
C ILE A 150 -0.18 11.44 -4.60
N TRP A 151 -1.18 10.94 -5.32
CA TRP A 151 -1.07 10.73 -6.78
C TRP A 151 -0.88 12.05 -7.52
N LEU A 152 -1.64 13.09 -7.15
CA LEU A 152 -1.52 14.42 -7.73
C LEU A 152 -0.15 15.04 -7.42
N LEU A 153 0.37 14.86 -6.20
CA LEU A 153 1.69 15.35 -5.81
C LEU A 153 2.78 14.75 -6.71
N VAL A 154 2.77 13.43 -6.94
CA VAL A 154 3.76 12.80 -7.82
C VAL A 154 3.52 13.16 -9.29
N GLY A 155 2.28 13.28 -9.73
CA GLY A 155 1.94 13.81 -11.06
C GLY A 155 2.52 15.21 -11.29
N ALA A 156 2.40 16.10 -10.29
CA ALA A 156 3.00 17.43 -10.33
C ALA A 156 4.53 17.38 -10.39
N ILE A 157 5.18 16.46 -9.66
CA ILE A 157 6.65 16.26 -9.75
C ILE A 157 7.06 15.79 -11.15
N ILE A 158 6.31 14.87 -11.76
CA ILE A 158 6.59 14.38 -13.13
C ILE A 158 6.46 15.52 -14.14
N ILE A 159 5.35 16.26 -14.10
CA ILE A 159 5.11 17.40 -15.00
C ILE A 159 6.16 18.49 -14.77
N GLY A 160 6.46 18.83 -13.52
CA GLY A 160 7.48 19.82 -13.19
C GLY A 160 8.89 19.41 -13.64
N SER A 161 9.21 18.11 -13.57
CA SER A 161 10.49 17.58 -14.06
C SER A 161 10.58 17.66 -15.59
N HIS A 162 9.48 17.51 -16.31
CA HIS A 162 9.44 17.69 -17.76
C HIS A 162 9.77 19.12 -18.18
N TYR A 163 9.24 20.11 -17.46
CA TYR A 163 9.47 21.53 -17.79
C TYR A 163 10.78 22.11 -17.22
N SER A 164 11.37 21.48 -16.19
CA SER A 164 12.55 22.01 -15.52
C SER A 164 13.70 21.01 -15.49
N GLY A 165 14.77 21.30 -16.24
CA GLY A 165 16.00 20.51 -16.22
C GLY A 165 16.72 20.48 -14.87
N ARG A 166 16.40 21.39 -13.93
CA ARG A 166 16.89 21.30 -12.54
C ARG A 166 16.11 20.24 -11.75
N LEU A 167 14.78 20.23 -11.86
CA LEU A 167 13.94 19.21 -11.21
C LEU A 167 14.20 17.82 -11.79
N SER A 168 14.35 17.71 -13.12
CA SER A 168 14.72 16.45 -13.77
C SER A 168 16.05 15.89 -13.26
N ARG A 169 17.04 16.74 -12.98
CA ARG A 169 18.34 16.29 -12.43
C ARG A 169 18.22 15.79 -10.99
N VAL A 170 17.30 16.33 -10.20
CA VAL A 170 17.09 15.93 -8.80
C VAL A 170 16.22 14.68 -8.71
N PHE A 171 15.17 14.58 -9.52
CA PHE A 171 14.10 13.60 -9.34
C PHE A 171 13.93 12.58 -10.47
N GLY A 172 14.48 12.84 -11.67
CA GLY A 172 14.06 12.22 -12.93
C GLY A 172 14.30 10.71 -13.08
N ASN A 173 15.31 10.13 -12.41
CA ASN A 173 15.67 8.74 -12.72
C ASN A 173 14.70 7.68 -12.17
N ASN A 174 13.93 7.99 -11.12
CA ASN A 174 13.09 7.00 -10.43
C ASN A 174 11.65 7.48 -10.15
N THR A 175 11.20 8.58 -10.77
CA THR A 175 9.88 9.17 -10.46
C THR A 175 8.73 8.24 -10.84
N VAL A 176 8.79 7.62 -12.03
CA VAL A 176 7.72 6.73 -12.52
C VAL A 176 7.60 5.45 -11.67
N PRO A 177 8.70 4.74 -11.32
CA PRO A 177 8.63 3.63 -10.36
C PRO A 177 8.10 4.01 -8.98
N VAL A 178 8.38 5.23 -8.49
CA VAL A 178 7.81 5.71 -7.22
C VAL A 178 6.31 5.97 -7.34
N LEU A 179 5.84 6.57 -8.43
CA LEU A 179 4.41 6.68 -8.71
C LEU A 179 3.75 5.30 -8.70
N ALA A 180 4.34 4.34 -9.41
CA ALA A 180 3.83 2.97 -9.47
C ALA A 180 3.71 2.32 -8.07
N THR A 181 4.70 2.58 -7.22
CA THR A 181 4.74 2.09 -5.83
C THR A 181 3.64 2.72 -4.99
N LEU A 182 3.45 4.04 -5.07
CA LEU A 182 2.43 4.74 -4.31
C LEU A 182 1.01 4.35 -4.75
N ILE A 183 0.78 4.17 -6.05
CA ILE A 183 -0.49 3.62 -6.56
C ILE A 183 -0.73 2.23 -5.96
N LEU A 184 0.28 1.34 -5.97
CA LEU A 184 0.16 0.00 -5.38
C LEU A 184 -0.09 0.03 -3.86
N MET A 185 0.59 0.92 -3.12
CA MET A 185 0.38 1.10 -1.68
C MET A 185 -1.03 1.59 -1.38
N SER A 186 -1.50 2.58 -2.14
CA SER A 186 -2.85 3.17 -1.98
C SER A 186 -3.98 2.24 -2.39
N TYR A 187 -3.69 1.21 -3.19
CA TYR A 187 -4.68 0.27 -3.70
C TYR A 187 -5.47 -0.40 -2.57
N SER A 188 -4.79 -0.93 -1.55
CA SER A 188 -5.46 -1.62 -0.45
C SER A 188 -6.21 -0.66 0.47
N LYS A 189 -5.72 0.56 0.63
CA LYS A 189 -6.45 1.61 1.34
C LYS A 189 -7.76 1.92 0.64
N LEU A 190 -7.71 2.16 -0.67
CA LEU A 190 -8.89 2.42 -1.50
C LEU A 190 -9.87 1.25 -1.47
N LEU A 191 -9.39 0.02 -1.61
CA LEU A 191 -10.24 -1.17 -1.58
C LEU A 191 -10.96 -1.33 -0.24
N ARG A 192 -10.27 -1.09 0.89
CA ARG A 192 -10.89 -1.10 2.23
C ARG A 192 -11.90 0.04 2.39
N THR A 193 -11.60 1.24 1.89
CA THR A 193 -12.54 2.36 1.93
C THR A 193 -13.79 2.09 1.07
N ILE A 194 -13.63 1.51 -0.13
CA ILE A 194 -14.74 1.04 -0.98
C ILE A 194 -15.58 0.01 -0.23
N THR A 195 -14.93 -0.98 0.38
CA THR A 195 -15.61 -2.05 1.12
C THR A 195 -16.42 -1.47 2.27
N ASN A 196 -15.82 -0.61 3.09
CA ASN A 196 -16.51 0.07 4.19
C ASN A 196 -17.68 0.94 3.71
N ALA A 197 -17.53 1.63 2.59
CA ALA A 197 -18.59 2.45 2.01
C ALA A 197 -19.75 1.62 1.44
N LEU A 198 -19.48 0.43 0.90
CA LEU A 198 -20.52 -0.45 0.35
C LEU A 198 -21.13 -1.40 1.38
N MET A 199 -20.52 -1.55 2.56
CA MET A 199 -20.94 -2.48 3.61
C MET A 199 -22.32 -2.12 4.19
N VAL A 200 -23.23 -3.08 4.18
CA VAL A 200 -24.61 -2.93 4.67
C VAL A 200 -24.81 -3.72 5.96
N SER A 201 -25.56 -3.13 6.89
CA SER A 201 -26.06 -3.81 8.09
C SER A 201 -27.58 -3.88 8.03
N MET A 202 -28.13 -5.07 8.27
CA MET A 202 -29.58 -5.29 8.28
C MET A 202 -30.07 -5.48 9.71
N ILE A 203 -31.09 -4.72 10.09
CA ILE A 203 -31.83 -4.90 11.34
C ILE A 203 -33.20 -5.46 11.00
N LYS A 204 -33.55 -6.60 11.58
CA LYS A 204 -34.88 -7.20 11.49
C LYS A 204 -35.59 -7.08 12.84
N CYS A 205 -36.67 -6.33 12.87
CA CYS A 205 -37.56 -6.23 14.03
C CYS A 205 -38.96 -6.65 13.61
N ASP A 206 -39.42 -7.79 14.12
CA ASP A 206 -40.67 -8.46 13.75
C ASP A 206 -40.86 -8.60 12.23
N LYS A 207 -41.67 -7.72 11.62
CA LYS A 207 -42.02 -7.70 10.18
C LYS A 207 -41.36 -6.56 9.40
N LYS A 208 -40.52 -5.73 10.05
CA LYS A 208 -39.85 -4.60 9.42
C LYS A 208 -38.36 -4.88 9.30
N GLU A 209 -37.84 -4.65 8.11
CA GLU A 209 -36.41 -4.75 7.81
C GLU A 209 -35.86 -3.37 7.47
N TRP A 210 -34.77 -2.97 8.14
CA TRP A 210 -34.07 -1.72 7.87
C TRP A 210 -32.66 -2.02 7.39
N SER A 211 -32.32 -1.53 6.21
CA SER A 211 -30.96 -1.55 5.66
C SER A 211 -30.24 -0.24 6.02
N LEU A 212 -29.20 -0.35 6.83
CA LEU A 212 -28.42 0.78 7.32
C LEU A 212 -26.96 0.66 6.85
N TRP A 213 -26.27 1.78 6.76
CA TRP A 213 -24.84 1.76 6.42
C TRP A 213 -24.00 1.27 7.60
N SER A 214 -23.10 0.31 7.38
CA SER A 214 -22.41 -0.37 8.49
C SER A 214 -21.42 0.50 9.27
N VAL A 215 -20.89 1.58 8.68
CA VAL A 215 -19.93 2.49 9.35
C VAL A 215 -20.66 3.51 10.23
N ASP A 216 -21.81 3.98 9.77
CA ASP A 216 -22.67 4.90 10.51
C ASP A 216 -24.13 4.52 10.24
N ALA A 217 -24.68 3.69 11.12
CA ALA A 217 -26.00 3.12 10.95
C ALA A 217 -27.14 4.14 11.20
N ASN A 218 -26.82 5.38 11.60
CA ASN A 218 -27.81 6.45 11.64
C ASN A 218 -28.15 6.94 10.21
N ILE A 219 -27.32 6.60 9.23
CA ILE A 219 -27.56 6.88 7.82
C ILE A 219 -28.18 5.64 7.16
N ALA A 220 -29.42 5.78 6.69
CA ALA A 220 -30.08 4.72 5.92
C ALA A 220 -29.30 4.39 4.64
N TYR A 221 -29.21 3.11 4.31
CA TYR A 221 -28.52 2.64 3.11
C TYR A 221 -29.23 3.17 1.86
N LEU A 222 -28.46 3.61 0.86
CA LEU A 222 -28.96 4.29 -0.36
C LEU A 222 -29.82 5.55 -0.12
N SER A 223 -29.80 6.12 1.08
CA SER A 223 -30.34 7.47 1.30
C SER A 223 -29.58 8.50 0.46
N HIS A 224 -30.18 9.68 0.21
CA HIS A 224 -29.55 10.75 -0.58
C HIS A 224 -28.11 11.07 -0.15
N LYS A 225 -27.81 11.07 1.16
CA LYS A 225 -26.45 11.28 1.66
C LYS A 225 -25.52 10.11 1.31
N HIS A 226 -25.96 8.87 1.53
CA HIS A 226 -25.18 7.67 1.26
C HIS A 226 -25.01 7.40 -0.24
N LEU A 227 -25.97 7.80 -1.07
CA LEU A 227 -25.97 7.55 -2.52
C LEU A 227 -24.71 8.14 -3.19
N TYR A 228 -24.31 9.36 -2.82
CA TYR A 228 -23.08 9.97 -3.34
C TYR A 228 -21.83 9.16 -2.98
N LEU A 229 -21.79 8.63 -1.75
CA LEU A 229 -20.69 7.77 -1.30
C LEU A 229 -20.64 6.48 -2.13
N VAL A 230 -21.79 5.81 -2.32
CA VAL A 230 -21.90 4.58 -3.12
C VAL A 230 -21.45 4.80 -4.56
N VAL A 231 -21.93 5.87 -5.21
CA VAL A 231 -21.54 6.20 -6.58
C VAL A 231 -20.04 6.46 -6.67
N GLY A 232 -19.47 7.20 -5.72
CA GLY A 232 -18.02 7.42 -5.63
C GLY A 232 -17.25 6.10 -5.46
N SER A 233 -17.70 5.24 -4.55
CA SER A 233 -17.07 3.93 -4.30
C SER A 233 -17.11 3.01 -5.51
N LEU A 234 -18.23 2.97 -6.25
CA LEU A 234 -18.36 2.20 -7.47
C LEU A 234 -17.42 2.71 -8.58
N LEU A 235 -17.28 4.04 -8.71
CA LEU A 235 -16.32 4.64 -9.63
C LEU A 235 -14.88 4.24 -9.28
N PHE A 236 -14.48 4.36 -8.01
CA PHE A 236 -13.14 3.95 -7.58
C PHE A 236 -12.91 2.45 -7.73
N LEU A 237 -13.94 1.62 -7.52
CA LEU A 237 -13.87 0.17 -7.73
C LEU A 237 -13.66 -0.16 -9.20
N PHE A 238 -14.39 0.50 -10.10
CA PHE A 238 -14.24 0.32 -11.54
C PHE A 238 -12.82 0.69 -11.99
N VAL A 239 -12.33 1.88 -11.60
CA VAL A 239 -10.96 2.33 -11.93
C VAL A 239 -9.90 1.38 -11.36
N SER A 240 -10.08 0.95 -10.11
CA SER A 240 -9.14 0.05 -9.42
C SER A 240 -9.12 -1.35 -10.04
N THR A 241 -10.28 -1.87 -10.46
CA THR A 241 -10.40 -3.17 -11.13
C THR A 241 -9.80 -3.11 -12.53
N PHE A 242 -10.05 -2.04 -13.28
CA PHE A 242 -9.44 -1.80 -14.59
C PHE A 242 -7.91 -1.73 -14.49
N TYR A 243 -7.38 -0.97 -13.53
CA TYR A 243 -5.95 -0.89 -13.26
C TYR A 243 -5.34 -2.25 -12.89
N GLY A 244 -5.98 -3.01 -11.98
CA GLY A 244 -5.51 -4.34 -11.60
C GLY A 244 -5.53 -5.33 -12.77
N GLY A 245 -6.59 -5.31 -13.57
CA GLY A 245 -6.72 -6.11 -14.78
C GLY A 245 -5.66 -5.77 -15.84
N MET A 246 -5.33 -4.48 -16.01
CA MET A 246 -4.27 -4.03 -16.89
C MET A 246 -2.89 -4.57 -16.47
N ILE A 247 -2.55 -4.51 -15.17
CA ILE A 247 -1.28 -5.06 -14.66
C ILE A 247 -1.24 -6.57 -14.80
N PHE A 248 -2.32 -7.28 -14.50
CA PHE A 248 -2.38 -8.73 -14.63
C PHE A 248 -2.24 -9.19 -16.10
N SER A 249 -2.92 -8.50 -17.01
CA SER A 249 -2.87 -8.79 -18.46
C SER A 249 -1.64 -8.21 -19.16
N ALA A 250 -0.79 -7.45 -18.47
CA ALA A 250 0.36 -6.75 -19.06
C ALA A 250 1.27 -7.64 -19.90
N GLN A 251 1.57 -8.85 -19.43
CA GLN A 251 2.43 -9.79 -20.15
C GLN A 251 1.84 -10.22 -21.50
N TRP A 252 0.52 -10.40 -21.55
CA TRP A 252 -0.21 -10.77 -22.75
C TRP A 252 -0.35 -9.58 -23.69
N LEU A 253 -0.67 -8.41 -23.14
CA LEU A 253 -0.80 -7.16 -23.88
C LEU A 253 0.50 -6.77 -24.58
N GLN A 254 1.65 -6.88 -23.89
CA GLN A 254 2.97 -6.63 -24.48
C GLN A 254 3.28 -7.60 -25.65
N ARG A 255 2.86 -8.87 -25.58
CA ARG A 255 3.06 -9.85 -26.65
C ARG A 255 2.15 -9.61 -27.85
N CYS A 256 0.89 -9.22 -27.64
CA CYS A 256 -0.05 -8.92 -28.70
C CYS A 256 0.34 -7.65 -29.47
N THR A 257 0.71 -6.59 -28.77
CA THR A 257 1.04 -5.29 -29.39
C THR A 257 2.26 -5.39 -30.32
N GLY A 258 3.30 -6.12 -29.90
CA GLY A 258 4.49 -6.35 -30.73
C GLY A 258 4.24 -7.11 -32.04
N LYS A 259 3.11 -7.81 -32.17
CA LYS A 259 2.72 -8.55 -33.39
C LYS A 259 1.79 -7.76 -34.31
N TYR A 260 0.88 -6.95 -33.78
CA TYR A 260 -0.21 -6.35 -34.55
C TYR A 260 -0.15 -4.83 -34.72
N CYS A 261 0.53 -4.09 -33.82
CA CYS A 261 0.51 -2.62 -33.82
C CYS A 261 1.92 -2.03 -33.62
N LYS A 262 2.52 -1.46 -34.69
CA LYS A 262 3.79 -0.71 -34.62
C LYS A 262 3.60 0.81 -34.45
N ALA A 263 2.38 1.27 -34.19
CA ALA A 263 2.08 2.70 -34.14
C ALA A 263 2.59 3.34 -32.83
N SER A 264 3.39 4.41 -32.94
CA SER A 264 3.87 5.23 -31.81
C SER A 264 2.73 5.86 -30.98
N ARG A 265 1.52 5.95 -31.54
CA ARG A 265 0.31 6.47 -30.87
C ARG A 265 -0.45 5.45 -30.01
N ASP A 266 0.00 4.19 -29.95
CA ASP A 266 -0.69 3.17 -29.17
C ASP A 266 -0.61 3.49 -27.66
N PRO A 267 -1.75 3.57 -26.93
CA PRO A 267 -1.75 3.81 -25.49
C PRO A 267 -0.91 2.80 -24.70
N VAL A 268 -0.75 1.57 -25.19
CA VAL A 268 0.09 0.54 -24.55
C VAL A 268 1.56 0.94 -24.56
N VAL A 269 2.04 1.63 -25.61
CA VAL A 269 3.41 2.11 -25.70
C VAL A 269 3.65 3.27 -24.72
N LYS A 270 2.67 4.15 -24.54
CA LYS A 270 2.75 5.26 -23.56
C LYS A 270 2.73 4.77 -22.11
N LEU A 271 1.99 3.72 -21.82
CA LEU A 271 1.92 3.11 -20.48
C LEU A 271 3.09 2.17 -20.17
N LYS A 272 3.93 1.88 -21.16
CA LYS A 272 5.06 0.95 -21.01
C LYS A 272 5.98 1.28 -19.82
N PRO A 273 6.40 2.53 -19.56
CA PRO A 273 7.26 2.83 -18.40
C PRO A 273 6.61 2.47 -17.05
N LEU A 274 5.29 2.63 -16.96
CA LEU A 274 4.53 2.26 -15.76
C LEU A 274 4.43 0.73 -15.63
N VAL A 275 4.10 0.03 -16.72
CA VAL A 275 4.00 -1.43 -16.74
C VAL A 275 5.36 -2.11 -16.49
N ASP A 276 6.43 -1.58 -17.07
CA ASP A 276 7.79 -2.07 -16.87
C ASP A 276 8.25 -1.85 -15.42
N SER A 277 7.72 -0.82 -14.74
CA SER A 277 7.96 -0.63 -13.30
C SER A 277 7.38 -1.76 -12.44
N TYR A 278 6.25 -2.37 -12.82
CA TYR A 278 5.71 -3.53 -12.11
C TYR A 278 6.37 -4.84 -12.52
N THR A 279 6.70 -5.00 -13.80
CA THR A 279 7.16 -6.29 -14.35
C THR A 279 8.68 -6.50 -14.28
N GLY A 280 9.45 -5.42 -14.10
CA GLY A 280 10.91 -5.40 -14.14
C GLY A 280 11.67 -6.40 -13.25
N PRO A 281 11.29 -6.63 -11.98
CA PRO A 281 12.09 -7.48 -11.08
C PRO A 281 11.90 -8.99 -11.33
N TYR A 282 10.89 -9.36 -12.12
CA TYR A 282 10.47 -10.75 -12.34
C TYR A 282 11.17 -11.42 -13.52
N LYS A 283 11.24 -12.75 -13.48
CA LYS A 283 11.56 -13.54 -14.68
C LYS A 283 10.42 -13.41 -15.69
N ASP A 284 10.73 -13.58 -16.98
CA ASP A 284 9.77 -13.34 -18.07
C ASP A 284 8.52 -14.24 -18.02
N LYS A 285 8.62 -15.41 -17.38
CA LYS A 285 7.48 -16.31 -17.13
C LYS A 285 6.49 -15.77 -16.10
N TYR A 286 6.93 -14.92 -15.16
CA TYR A 286 6.18 -14.48 -13.99
C TYR A 286 5.88 -12.98 -13.98
N ARG A 287 5.87 -12.31 -15.14
CA ARG A 287 5.60 -10.85 -15.20
C ARG A 287 4.20 -10.49 -14.71
N PHE A 288 3.24 -11.42 -14.71
CA PHE A 288 1.89 -11.22 -14.16
C PHE A 288 1.82 -11.21 -12.62
N TRP A 289 2.91 -11.50 -11.90
CA TRP A 289 2.90 -11.76 -10.45
C TRP A 289 2.31 -10.63 -9.62
N THR A 290 2.70 -9.37 -9.86
CA THR A 290 2.12 -8.22 -9.12
C THR A 290 0.61 -8.11 -9.36
N GLY A 291 0.14 -8.32 -10.58
CA GLY A 291 -1.29 -8.31 -10.91
C GLY A 291 -2.05 -9.44 -10.20
N LEU A 292 -1.43 -10.62 -10.08
CA LEU A 292 -2.00 -11.74 -9.32
C LEU A 292 -2.14 -11.36 -7.84
N LEU A 293 -1.11 -10.76 -7.22
CA LEU A 293 -1.18 -10.32 -5.82
C LEU A 293 -2.27 -9.25 -5.60
N ILE A 294 -2.46 -8.33 -6.55
CA ILE A 294 -3.57 -7.37 -6.52
C ILE A 294 -4.91 -8.09 -6.55
N PHE A 295 -5.09 -9.06 -7.45
CA PHE A 295 -6.33 -9.82 -7.59
C PHE A 295 -6.66 -10.65 -6.33
N VAL A 296 -5.65 -11.31 -5.76
CA VAL A 296 -5.77 -12.01 -4.47
C VAL A 296 -6.24 -11.06 -3.37
N ARG A 297 -5.73 -9.83 -3.31
CA ARG A 297 -6.17 -8.82 -2.33
C ARG A 297 -7.62 -8.39 -2.53
N VAL A 298 -8.07 -8.24 -3.78
CA VAL A 298 -9.49 -7.94 -4.09
C VAL A 298 -10.40 -9.03 -3.54
N ILE A 299 -10.08 -10.28 -3.86
CA ILE A 299 -10.86 -11.44 -3.39
C ILE A 299 -10.84 -11.50 -1.86
N LEU A 300 -9.67 -11.44 -1.25
CA LEU A 300 -9.54 -11.53 0.21
C LEU A 300 -10.30 -10.42 0.94
N THR A 301 -10.25 -9.19 0.43
CA THR A 301 -10.97 -8.07 1.06
C THR A 301 -12.48 -8.25 0.94
N ALA A 302 -12.97 -8.69 -0.21
CA ALA A 302 -14.39 -8.98 -0.41
C ALA A 302 -14.88 -10.12 0.51
N VAL A 303 -14.10 -11.20 0.60
CA VAL A 303 -14.43 -12.33 1.49
C VAL A 303 -14.39 -11.90 2.95
N PHE A 304 -13.33 -11.21 3.40
CA PHE A 304 -13.19 -10.79 4.79
C PHE A 304 -14.23 -9.77 5.21
N SER A 305 -14.71 -8.93 4.29
CA SER A 305 -15.84 -8.05 4.58
C SER A 305 -17.07 -8.81 5.06
N TYR A 306 -17.31 -10.00 4.52
CA TYR A 306 -18.45 -10.83 4.89
C TYR A 306 -18.13 -11.69 6.12
N THR A 307 -17.00 -12.40 6.10
CA THR A 307 -16.65 -13.39 7.12
C THR A 307 -16.25 -12.77 8.46
N THR A 308 -15.70 -11.56 8.48
CA THR A 308 -15.33 -10.90 9.75
C THR A 308 -16.55 -10.61 10.63
N GLN A 309 -17.71 -10.35 10.03
CA GLN A 309 -18.96 -10.12 10.78
C GLN A 309 -19.60 -11.43 11.26
N THR A 310 -19.47 -12.51 10.49
CA THR A 310 -20.17 -13.77 10.78
C THR A 310 -19.32 -14.75 11.57
N LEU A 311 -18.09 -15.02 11.11
CA LEU A 311 -17.23 -16.13 11.53
C LEU A 311 -15.74 -15.72 11.38
N PRO A 312 -15.18 -14.96 12.34
CA PRO A 312 -13.84 -14.39 12.23
C PRO A 312 -12.72 -15.44 12.10
N GLY A 313 -12.89 -16.64 12.66
CA GLY A 313 -11.91 -17.74 12.56
C GLY A 313 -11.70 -18.25 11.12
N ILE A 314 -12.71 -18.14 10.24
CA ILE A 314 -12.58 -18.58 8.84
C ILE A 314 -11.50 -17.78 8.10
N ASN A 315 -11.30 -16.51 8.46
CA ASN A 315 -10.29 -15.65 7.84
C ASN A 315 -8.89 -16.27 7.94
N ASN A 316 -8.52 -16.80 9.11
CA ASN A 316 -7.19 -17.37 9.32
C ASN A 316 -6.97 -18.61 8.46
N TYR A 317 -7.96 -19.50 8.33
CA TYR A 317 -7.86 -20.66 7.43
C TYR A 317 -7.68 -20.25 5.97
N ILE A 318 -8.40 -19.20 5.53
CA ILE A 318 -8.23 -18.65 4.18
C ILE A 318 -6.81 -18.10 4.00
N ILE A 319 -6.28 -17.36 4.98
CA ILE A 319 -4.90 -16.83 4.94
C ILE A 319 -3.91 -18.00 4.83
N ILE A 320 -4.08 -19.04 5.64
CA ILE A 320 -3.21 -20.23 5.62
C ILE A 320 -3.18 -20.86 4.23
N VAL A 321 -4.35 -21.10 3.63
CA VAL A 321 -4.45 -21.70 2.27
C VAL A 321 -3.78 -20.80 1.23
N VAL A 322 -4.05 -19.50 1.24
CA VAL A 322 -3.43 -18.55 0.31
C VAL A 322 -1.91 -18.51 0.49
N CYS A 323 -1.42 -18.47 1.73
CA CYS A 323 0.01 -18.50 2.00
C CYS A 323 0.67 -19.78 1.50
N VAL A 324 0.06 -20.96 1.69
CA VAL A 324 0.57 -22.24 1.17
C VAL A 324 0.67 -22.20 -0.36
N LEU A 325 -0.35 -21.68 -1.05
CA LEU A 325 -0.33 -21.53 -2.50
C LEU A 325 0.76 -20.56 -2.97
N LEU A 326 0.88 -19.39 -2.32
CA LEU A 326 1.91 -18.40 -2.66
C LEU A 326 3.32 -18.92 -2.40
N ILE A 327 3.53 -19.61 -1.27
CA ILE A 327 4.79 -20.27 -0.93
C ILE A 327 5.16 -21.30 -2.00
N ARG A 328 4.21 -22.18 -2.37
CA ARG A 328 4.43 -23.20 -3.42
C ARG A 328 4.81 -22.58 -4.77
N VAL A 329 4.18 -21.48 -5.16
CA VAL A 329 4.51 -20.80 -6.42
C VAL A 329 5.87 -20.07 -6.32
N SER A 330 6.13 -19.41 -5.20
CA SER A 330 7.39 -18.67 -4.93
C SER A 330 8.62 -19.56 -4.86
N ALA A 331 8.46 -20.83 -4.48
CA ALA A 331 9.55 -21.83 -4.45
C ALA A 331 10.22 -22.04 -5.82
N ASN A 332 9.54 -21.74 -6.92
CA ASN A 332 10.12 -21.80 -8.27
C ASN A 332 11.07 -20.63 -8.61
N GLY A 333 11.24 -19.67 -7.69
CA GLY A 333 12.09 -18.50 -7.86
C GLY A 333 11.51 -17.52 -8.89
N ILE A 334 10.59 -16.66 -8.43
CA ILE A 334 9.83 -15.70 -9.23
C ILE A 334 10.69 -14.51 -9.68
N TYR A 335 11.51 -13.99 -8.76
CA TYR A 335 12.45 -12.90 -9.00
C TYR A 335 13.72 -13.38 -9.71
N ARG A 336 14.32 -12.47 -10.48
CA ARG A 336 15.64 -12.69 -11.09
C ARG A 336 16.73 -12.79 -10.02
N ASN A 337 16.65 -11.97 -8.98
CA ASN A 337 17.56 -12.00 -7.84
C ASN A 337 17.08 -13.00 -6.77
N LYS A 338 17.95 -13.92 -6.36
CA LYS A 338 17.66 -14.92 -5.32
C LYS A 338 17.35 -14.28 -3.97
N ALA A 339 18.02 -13.18 -3.60
CA ALA A 339 17.79 -12.50 -2.32
C ALA A 339 16.33 -11.99 -2.19
N LEU A 340 15.76 -11.48 -3.30
CA LEU A 340 14.37 -11.03 -3.34
C LEU A 340 13.38 -12.18 -3.20
N ASN A 341 13.69 -13.36 -3.76
CA ASN A 341 12.89 -14.56 -3.56
C ASN A 341 12.85 -14.97 -2.08
N TYR A 342 14.00 -14.99 -1.40
CA TYR A 342 14.06 -15.31 0.04
C TYR A 342 13.33 -14.25 0.88
N LEU A 343 13.47 -12.97 0.53
CA LEU A 343 12.79 -11.88 1.24
C LEU A 343 11.27 -12.01 1.13
N GLU A 344 10.73 -12.20 -0.08
CA GLU A 344 9.27 -12.36 -0.27
C GLU A 344 8.76 -13.64 0.39
N PHE A 345 9.48 -14.76 0.23
CA PHE A 345 9.17 -16.03 0.90
C PHE A 345 9.10 -15.86 2.43
N SER A 346 10.05 -15.13 3.03
CA SER A 346 10.08 -14.89 4.48
C SER A 346 8.82 -14.18 4.97
N HIS A 347 8.29 -13.21 4.22
CA HIS A 347 7.05 -12.52 4.57
C HIS A 347 5.83 -13.45 4.49
N TYR A 348 5.73 -14.29 3.46
CA TYR A 348 4.64 -15.26 3.35
C TYR A 348 4.71 -16.34 4.42
N PHE A 349 5.91 -16.84 4.71
CA PHE A 349 6.13 -17.81 5.77
C PHE A 349 5.79 -17.24 7.15
N ASN A 350 6.21 -16.00 7.44
CA ASN A 350 5.85 -15.30 8.67
C ASN A 350 4.33 -15.15 8.81
N LEU A 351 3.63 -14.77 7.72
CA LEU A 351 2.16 -14.67 7.70
C LEU A 351 1.47 -16.03 7.92
N PHE A 352 2.02 -17.10 7.33
CA PHE A 352 1.55 -18.48 7.55
C PHE A 352 1.69 -18.89 9.02
N CYS A 353 2.87 -18.69 9.62
CA CYS A 353 3.14 -19.05 11.00
C CYS A 353 2.21 -18.30 11.97
N VAL A 354 2.07 -16.98 11.83
CA VAL A 354 1.20 -16.20 12.73
C VAL A 354 -0.27 -16.62 12.61
N SER A 355 -0.75 -16.91 11.39
CA SER A 355 -2.13 -17.33 11.17
C SER A 355 -2.41 -18.73 11.72
N LEU A 356 -1.48 -19.67 11.51
CA LEU A 356 -1.58 -21.04 12.03
C LEU A 356 -1.54 -21.07 13.56
N SER A 357 -0.59 -20.36 14.15
CA SER A 357 -0.46 -20.31 15.60
C SER A 357 -1.60 -19.53 16.26
N SER A 358 -2.18 -18.52 15.60
CA SER A 358 -3.38 -17.82 16.09
C SER A 358 -4.57 -18.78 16.26
N GLU A 359 -4.79 -19.67 15.30
CA GLU A 359 -5.82 -20.71 15.37
C GLU A 359 -5.52 -21.74 16.46
N LEU A 360 -4.27 -22.20 16.56
CA LEU A 360 -3.87 -23.14 17.61
C LEU A 360 -4.13 -22.56 19.01
N PHE A 361 -3.76 -21.30 19.25
CA PHE A 361 -4.02 -20.62 20.52
C PHE A 361 -5.49 -20.29 20.75
N TYR A 362 -6.30 -20.17 19.68
CA TYR A 362 -7.74 -20.06 19.81
C TYR A 362 -8.34 -21.35 20.39
N HIS A 363 -7.95 -22.51 19.86
CA HIS A 363 -8.38 -23.80 20.39
C HIS A 363 -7.90 -24.06 21.84
N LEU A 364 -6.71 -23.58 22.19
CA LEU A 364 -6.13 -23.73 23.54
C LEU A 364 -6.60 -22.65 24.54
N GLN A 365 -7.47 -21.71 24.13
CA GLN A 365 -7.97 -20.59 24.95
C GLN A 365 -6.87 -19.67 25.54
N TRP A 366 -5.71 -19.57 24.89
CA TRP A 366 -4.56 -18.78 25.34
C TRP A 366 -4.51 -17.39 24.69
N ASN A 367 -5.44 -16.51 25.07
CA ASN A 367 -5.56 -15.19 24.43
C ASN A 367 -4.34 -14.27 24.65
N SER A 368 -3.74 -14.24 25.85
CA SER A 368 -2.57 -13.41 26.13
C SER A 368 -1.39 -13.73 25.21
N HIS A 369 -1.17 -15.01 24.90
CA HIS A 369 -0.09 -15.47 24.03
C HIS A 369 -0.26 -15.08 22.55
N LYS A 370 -1.51 -14.87 22.09
CA LYS A 370 -1.79 -14.40 20.72
C LYS A 370 -1.19 -13.01 20.47
N ILE A 371 -1.32 -12.10 21.43
CA ILE A 371 -0.81 -10.73 21.31
C ILE A 371 0.72 -10.74 21.18
N TYR A 372 1.40 -11.52 22.02
CA TYR A 372 2.87 -11.65 21.97
C TYR A 372 3.34 -12.24 20.65
N LEU A 373 2.64 -13.25 20.13
CA LEU A 373 2.97 -13.85 18.84
C LEU A 373 2.75 -12.88 17.68
N SER A 374 1.60 -12.22 17.61
CA SER A 374 1.31 -11.19 16.60
C SER A 374 2.37 -10.08 16.64
N SER A 375 2.74 -9.63 17.84
CA SER A 375 3.81 -8.65 18.07
C SER A 375 5.17 -9.14 17.56
N ALA A 376 5.55 -10.39 17.85
CA ALA A 376 6.79 -10.98 17.37
C ALA A 376 6.81 -11.09 15.83
N SER A 377 5.69 -11.48 15.20
CA SER A 377 5.55 -11.55 13.75
C SER A 377 5.77 -10.18 13.09
N ILE A 378 5.12 -9.13 13.60
CA ILE A 378 5.30 -7.76 13.07
C ILE A 378 6.75 -7.30 13.28
N SER A 379 7.34 -7.60 14.44
CA SER A 379 8.74 -7.25 14.74
C SER A 379 9.72 -7.87 13.76
N ILE A 380 9.53 -9.14 13.40
CA ILE A 380 10.34 -9.81 12.38
C ILE A 380 10.19 -9.10 11.03
N SER A 381 8.97 -8.78 10.60
CA SER A 381 8.75 -8.06 9.33
C SER A 381 9.36 -6.65 9.35
N MET A 382 9.29 -5.95 10.49
CA MET A 382 9.91 -4.64 10.67
C MET A 382 11.43 -4.69 10.58
N ILE A 383 12.07 -5.68 11.23
CA ILE A 383 13.53 -5.88 11.17
C ILE A 383 13.96 -6.18 9.73
N LEU A 384 13.25 -7.07 9.02
CA LEU A 384 13.53 -7.37 7.61
C LEU A 384 13.38 -6.14 6.72
N PHE A 385 12.38 -5.31 6.97
CA PHE A 385 12.21 -4.05 6.25
C PHE A 385 13.35 -3.08 6.53
N ILE A 386 13.71 -2.84 7.79
CA ILE A 386 14.83 -1.96 8.16
C ILE A 386 16.13 -2.46 7.51
N GLY A 387 16.42 -3.76 7.57
CA GLY A 387 17.57 -4.36 6.89
C GLY A 387 17.56 -4.10 5.38
N THR A 388 16.39 -4.24 4.75
CA THR A 388 16.20 -3.94 3.32
C THR A 388 16.52 -2.46 3.03
N VAL A 389 15.99 -1.52 3.82
CA VAL A 389 16.27 -0.09 3.65
C VAL A 389 17.75 0.21 3.83
N LEU A 390 18.41 -0.34 4.85
CA LEU A 390 19.84 -0.16 5.11
C LEU A 390 20.69 -0.66 3.94
N VAL A 391 20.38 -1.84 3.39
CA VAL A 391 21.07 -2.38 2.21
C VAL A 391 20.91 -1.46 1.00
N HIS A 392 19.69 -0.96 0.76
CA HIS A 392 19.43 -0.01 -0.34
C HIS A 392 20.21 1.30 -0.17
N ILE A 393 20.26 1.84 1.05
CA ILE A 393 21.04 3.04 1.37
C ILE A 393 22.54 2.77 1.17
N HIS A 394 23.05 1.64 1.67
CA HIS A 394 24.45 1.27 1.56
C HIS A 394 24.90 1.15 0.09
N ILE A 395 24.15 0.40 -0.73
CA ILE A 395 24.43 0.27 -2.18
C ILE A 395 24.40 1.63 -2.89
N LYS A 396 23.51 2.54 -2.48
CA LYS A 396 23.43 3.88 -3.07
C LYS A 396 24.59 4.77 -2.65
N LEU A 397 25.02 4.67 -1.39
CA LEU A 397 26.19 5.38 -0.85
C LEU A 397 27.47 4.91 -1.54
N GLU A 398 27.69 3.60 -1.69
CA GLU A 398 28.85 3.06 -2.40
C GLU A 398 28.92 3.55 -3.85
N LYS A 399 27.79 3.53 -4.58
CA LYS A 399 27.73 4.07 -5.95
C LYS A 399 28.05 5.56 -6.02
N LYS A 400 27.68 6.34 -5.00
CA LYS A 400 27.97 7.78 -4.93
C LYS A 400 29.44 8.02 -4.60
N LEU A 401 29.99 7.28 -3.66
CA LEU A 401 31.42 7.34 -3.27
C LEU A 401 32.32 6.92 -4.42
N GLY A 402 32.00 5.84 -5.13
CA GLY A 402 32.75 5.39 -6.32
C GLY A 402 32.78 6.44 -7.43
N LYS A 403 31.66 7.14 -7.67
CA LYS A 403 31.62 8.26 -8.62
C LYS A 403 32.49 9.44 -8.21
N ILE A 404 32.53 9.78 -6.91
CA ILE A 404 33.38 10.86 -6.39
C ILE A 404 34.86 10.47 -6.51
N LEU A 405 35.22 9.21 -6.22
CA LEU A 405 36.59 8.72 -6.37
C LEU A 405 37.04 8.73 -7.84
N CYS A 406 36.22 8.24 -8.78
CA CYS A 406 36.52 8.32 -10.22
C CYS A 406 36.65 9.77 -10.71
N PHE A 407 35.80 10.69 -10.23
CA PHE A 407 35.90 12.10 -10.61
C PHE A 407 37.19 12.74 -10.07
N LYS A 408 37.60 12.36 -8.85
CA LYS A 408 38.87 12.82 -8.26
C LYS A 408 40.09 12.26 -8.97
N PHE A 409 40.03 11.01 -9.45
CA PHE A 409 41.11 10.40 -10.23
C PHE A 409 41.23 11.04 -11.62
N ARG A 410 40.10 11.24 -12.33
CA ARG A 410 40.09 11.91 -13.64
C ARG A 410 40.57 13.36 -13.58
N SER A 411 40.17 14.11 -12.55
CA SER A 411 40.67 15.46 -12.30
C SER A 411 42.17 15.51 -11.96
N ALA A 412 42.76 14.42 -11.44
CA ALA A 412 44.19 14.32 -11.18
C ALA A 412 44.99 13.92 -12.43
N THR A 413 44.38 13.17 -13.36
CA THR A 413 45.03 12.78 -14.63
C THR A 413 44.98 13.89 -15.68
N ASP A 414 43.90 14.70 -15.71
CA ASP A 414 43.77 15.83 -16.64
C ASP A 414 44.68 17.04 -16.28
N GLY A 415 45.26 17.06 -15.08
CA GLY A 415 46.24 18.08 -14.67
C GLY A 415 47.68 17.85 -15.15
N ASN A 416 48.01 16.64 -15.63
CA ASN A 416 49.37 16.27 -16.05
C ASN A 416 49.51 15.97 -17.55
N ASN A 417 48.41 15.89 -18.32
CA ASN A 417 48.45 15.47 -19.72
C ASN A 417 48.19 16.58 -20.75
N SER A 418 48.27 17.86 -20.38
CA SER A 418 48.14 18.97 -21.33
C SER A 418 49.40 19.25 -22.19
N LEU A 419 50.32 18.28 -22.33
CA LEU A 419 51.55 18.50 -23.11
C LEU A 419 52.00 17.36 -24.02
N LEU A 420 51.27 16.24 -24.14
CA LEU A 420 51.68 15.14 -25.02
C LEU A 420 50.46 14.36 -25.54
N GLN A 421 49.76 14.90 -26.55
CA GLN A 421 48.95 14.06 -27.44
C GLN A 421 48.66 14.71 -28.80
N GLU A 422 49.72 14.96 -29.58
CA GLU A 422 49.69 14.81 -31.03
C GLU A 422 50.68 13.70 -31.39
N ALA A 423 50.15 12.48 -31.62
CA ALA A 423 50.72 11.39 -32.43
C ALA A 423 50.27 10.04 -31.88
N GLY A 424 49.80 9.15 -32.77
CA GLY A 424 49.96 7.70 -32.59
C GLY A 424 48.70 6.88 -32.28
N ASP A 425 48.17 6.33 -33.36
CA ASP A 425 47.76 4.92 -33.53
C ASP A 425 46.53 4.28 -32.85
N MET A 426 45.66 3.84 -33.77
CA MET A 426 45.03 2.54 -33.91
C MET A 426 45.33 1.41 -32.90
N ASN A 427 44.24 0.70 -32.60
CA ASN A 427 44.07 -0.70 -32.19
C ASN A 427 44.03 -1.06 -30.70
N ASN A 428 43.02 -1.90 -30.42
CA ASN A 428 42.80 -2.81 -29.29
C ASN A 428 42.17 -2.24 -28.02
N SER A 429 40.87 -2.51 -27.84
CA SER A 429 40.44 -3.59 -26.93
C SER A 429 38.91 -3.67 -26.92
N GLU A 430 38.41 -4.68 -27.62
CA GLU A 430 37.21 -5.41 -27.22
C GLU A 430 37.39 -5.90 -25.76
N ASP A 431 36.28 -6.08 -25.05
CA ASP A 431 36.16 -6.60 -23.68
C ASP A 431 35.96 -5.58 -22.55
N GLU A 432 34.83 -4.86 -22.56
CA GLU A 432 34.09 -4.56 -21.30
C GLU A 432 32.60 -4.21 -21.52
N ALA A 433 31.99 -4.71 -22.59
CA ALA A 433 30.57 -4.50 -22.91
C ALA A 433 29.66 -5.54 -22.23
N GLY A 434 29.72 -5.66 -20.89
CA GLY A 434 29.15 -6.80 -20.17
C GLY A 434 28.23 -6.52 -18.99
N SER A 435 27.79 -5.28 -18.72
CA SER A 435 26.90 -4.99 -17.58
C SER A 435 25.45 -4.70 -18.01
N PRO A 436 24.45 -5.53 -17.62
CA PRO A 436 23.05 -5.37 -18.03
C PRO A 436 22.41 -4.04 -17.59
N ALA A 437 22.95 -3.39 -16.57
CA ALA A 437 22.43 -2.12 -16.05
C ALA A 437 22.68 -0.94 -17.00
N HIS A 438 23.76 -0.99 -17.78
CA HIS A 438 24.11 0.10 -18.71
C HIS A 438 23.25 0.07 -19.99
N ILE A 439 22.82 -1.13 -20.42
CA ILE A 439 21.97 -1.33 -21.60
C ILE A 439 20.54 -0.83 -21.35
N ILE A 440 20.06 -0.89 -20.10
CA ILE A 440 18.74 -0.36 -19.72
C ILE A 440 18.79 1.17 -19.62
N GLN A 441 19.82 1.75 -18.98
CA GLN A 441 19.95 3.21 -18.87
C GLN A 441 20.16 3.91 -20.23
N ARG A 442 20.85 3.28 -21.19
CA ARG A 442 21.01 3.82 -22.54
C ARG A 442 19.71 3.83 -23.33
N ARG A 443 18.75 2.95 -23.00
CA ARG A 443 17.43 2.90 -23.66
C ARG A 443 16.52 4.02 -23.16
N ASP A 444 16.60 4.37 -21.89
CA ASP A 444 15.78 5.45 -21.30
C ASP A 444 16.21 6.83 -21.80
N SER A 445 17.49 7.05 -22.10
CA SER A 445 17.95 8.32 -22.69
C SER A 445 17.53 8.51 -24.15
N ILE A 446 17.21 7.44 -24.89
CA ILE A 446 16.77 7.50 -26.29
C ILE A 446 15.24 7.73 -26.38
N ILE A 447 14.49 7.43 -25.31
CA ILE A 447 13.02 7.60 -25.29
C ILE A 447 12.60 9.08 -25.12
N PHE A 448 13.50 9.96 -24.67
CA PHE A 448 13.19 11.38 -24.48
C PHE A 448 13.73 12.32 -25.57
N ASP A 449 14.34 11.77 -26.62
CA ASP A 449 14.84 12.57 -27.75
C ASP A 449 13.79 12.59 -28.88
N PHE A 450 12.69 13.31 -28.66
CA PHE A 450 11.61 13.49 -29.64
C PHE A 450 11.82 14.69 -30.58
N ASN A 451 13.02 15.27 -30.63
CA ASN A 451 13.36 16.33 -31.59
C ASN A 451 14.28 15.82 -32.72
N ARG A 452 13.77 14.87 -33.50
CA ARG A 452 14.25 14.60 -34.86
C ARG A 452 13.11 14.07 -35.74
N GLN A 453 12.26 14.99 -36.18
CA GLN A 453 11.73 15.06 -37.55
C GLN A 453 11.04 16.41 -37.74
#